data_AF-A0A381ZYS1-F1
#
_entry.id   AF-A0A381ZYS1-F1
#
_cell.length_a   1.000
_cell.length_b   1.000
_cell.length_c   1.000
_cell.angle_alpha   90.00
_cell.angle_beta   90.00
_cell.angle_gamma   90.00
#
_symmetry.space_group_name_H-M   'P 1'
#
loop_
_entity.id
_entity.type
_entity.pdbx_description
1 polymer ?
#
loop_
_entity_poly.entity_id
_entity_poly.type
_entity_poly.pdbx_seq_one_letter_code
_entity_poly.pdbx_strand_id
1 'polypeptide(L)'
;VAQVDPEDKYSIADGDDHDDEAAFWDDFFERLKPLKETFDGAREGFAGSFVGEGLDTMAQLVDDIGDAAEATTRRTAELIYSSILRSPAAIVIVLLIVTTAIGRDAMEFEHQINGDVEIYLPDGADSTVLLQQVREQWSTDIFILYVQTDNAIDDPSHRGTENITSVEILKQISWLEGDDQNRGIGGYQSGLDYNKEDRGGIDGVVWVLSPAQIIKEANSSSYRFNCAMEKHALPTGDGEDCLVSSLNPFEGYSIPEGEGAQERIDRFV
;
A
#
# COMPACT_ATOMS: atom_id res chain seq x y z
N VAL A 1 21.64 24.77 46.14
CA VAL A 1 20.29 24.22 45.89
C VAL A 1 20.44 23.29 44.70
N ALA A 2 20.53 21.99 44.97
CA ALA A 2 20.74 20.97 43.94
C ALA A 2 19.40 20.63 43.30
N GLN A 3 19.33 20.63 41.97
CA GLN A 3 18.17 20.18 41.21
C GLN A 3 18.26 18.66 41.01
N VAL A 4 17.14 18.01 41.29
CA VAL A 4 16.92 16.57 41.23
C VAL A 4 16.48 16.24 39.80
N ASP A 5 17.21 15.35 39.13
CA ASP A 5 16.79 14.75 37.86
C ASP A 5 15.58 13.84 38.09
N PRO A 6 14.59 13.80 37.18
CA PRO A 6 13.47 12.87 37.28
C PRO A 6 13.95 11.44 36.98
N GLU A 7 13.70 10.53 37.92
CA GLU A 7 13.88 9.09 37.73
C GLU A 7 13.19 8.62 36.45
N ASP A 8 13.97 7.98 35.58
CA ASP A 8 13.50 7.34 34.36
C ASP A 8 12.65 6.12 34.74
N LYS A 9 11.35 6.21 34.46
CA LYS A 9 10.33 5.22 34.89
C LYS A 9 10.39 3.91 34.10
N TYR A 10 11.30 3.78 33.12
CA TYR A 10 11.28 2.67 32.17
C TYR A 10 12.61 1.90 32.02
N SER A 11 13.58 2.11 32.90
CA SER A 11 14.75 1.22 32.93
C SER A 11 14.42 -0.09 33.65
N ILE A 12 14.26 -1.18 32.89
CA ILE A 12 14.20 -2.54 33.43
C ILE A 12 15.60 -2.89 33.92
N ALA A 13 15.79 -2.90 35.25
CA ALA A 13 16.92 -3.56 35.86
C ALA A 13 16.68 -5.07 35.77
N ASP A 14 17.55 -5.74 35.02
CA ASP A 14 17.56 -7.19 34.84
C ASP A 14 17.73 -7.88 36.21
N GLY A 15 16.72 -8.65 36.62
CA GLY A 15 16.77 -9.51 37.79
C GLY A 15 15.62 -9.36 38.79
N ASP A 16 14.42 -9.81 38.44
CA ASP A 16 13.61 -10.71 39.26
C ASP A 16 12.39 -11.16 38.46
N ASP A 17 12.12 -12.46 38.47
CA ASP A 17 11.01 -13.13 37.79
C ASP A 17 9.69 -12.76 38.49
N HIS A 18 9.19 -11.56 38.21
CA HIS A 18 7.88 -11.09 38.65
C HIS A 18 6.86 -11.47 37.56
N ASP A 19 5.81 -12.18 37.99
CA ASP A 19 4.75 -12.71 37.13
C ASP A 19 3.89 -11.58 36.55
N ASP A 20 4.43 -10.91 35.51
CA ASP A 20 3.83 -9.77 34.80
C ASP A 20 2.44 -10.11 34.21
N GLU A 21 2.17 -11.40 34.00
CA GLU A 21 0.87 -11.89 33.54
C GLU A 21 -0.21 -11.73 34.61
N ALA A 22 0.10 -11.99 35.89
CA ALA A 22 -0.85 -11.82 36.99
C ALA A 22 -1.28 -10.36 37.17
N ALA A 23 -0.33 -9.42 37.03
CA ALA A 23 -0.60 -7.98 37.10
C ALA A 23 -1.49 -7.50 35.93
N PHE A 24 -1.29 -8.06 34.74
CA PHE A 24 -2.13 -7.78 33.58
C PHE A 24 -3.57 -8.28 33.77
N TRP A 25 -3.75 -9.50 34.29
CA TRP A 25 -5.08 -10.06 34.52
C TRP A 25 -5.86 -9.30 35.59
N ASP A 26 -5.22 -8.88 36.68
CA ASP A 26 -5.87 -8.09 37.73
C ASP A 26 -6.34 -6.71 37.23
N ASP A 27 -5.53 -6.00 36.42
CA ASP A 27 -5.90 -4.70 35.83
C ASP A 27 -7.05 -4.83 34.83
N PHE A 28 -7.04 -5.89 34.02
CA PHE A 28 -8.10 -6.19 33.05
C PHE A 28 -9.47 -6.42 33.73
N PHE A 29 -9.50 -7.21 34.81
CA PHE A 29 -10.75 -7.47 35.54
C PHE A 29 -11.25 -6.27 36.33
N GLU A 30 -10.35 -5.42 36.82
CA GLU A 30 -10.73 -4.19 37.50
C GLU A 30 -11.41 -3.18 36.55
N ARG A 31 -10.93 -3.13 35.30
CA ARG A 31 -11.49 -2.29 34.25
C ARG A 31 -12.88 -2.73 33.75
N LEU A 32 -13.23 -4.00 33.98
CA LEU A 32 -14.53 -4.59 33.63
C LEU A 32 -15.61 -4.47 34.73
N LYS A 33 -15.24 -4.13 35.97
CA LYS A 33 -16.20 -3.90 37.08
C LYS A 33 -17.37 -2.96 36.75
N PRO A 34 -17.20 -1.80 36.08
CA PRO A 34 -18.33 -0.90 35.82
C PRO A 34 -19.40 -1.48 34.88
N LEU A 35 -19.04 -2.45 34.05
CA LEU A 35 -19.95 -3.11 33.11
C LEU A 35 -20.87 -4.12 33.83
N LYS A 36 -20.39 -4.70 34.93
CA LYS A 36 -21.15 -5.59 35.81
C LYS A 36 -22.20 -4.81 36.62
N GLU A 37 -21.84 -3.65 37.15
CA GLU A 37 -22.76 -2.81 37.94
C GLU A 37 -23.94 -2.28 37.10
N THR A 38 -23.72 -1.97 35.82
CA THR A 38 -24.80 -1.61 34.89
C THR A 38 -25.75 -2.76 34.57
N PHE A 39 -25.28 -4.01 34.64
CA PHE A 39 -26.08 -5.19 34.38
C PHE A 39 -26.95 -5.57 35.59
N ASP A 40 -26.42 -5.40 36.80
CA ASP A 40 -27.15 -5.63 38.05
C ASP A 40 -28.27 -4.57 38.25
N GLY A 41 -28.03 -3.31 37.89
CA GLY A 41 -29.06 -2.26 37.94
C GLY A 41 -30.22 -2.46 36.94
N ALA A 42 -29.97 -3.10 35.79
CA ALA A 42 -31.00 -3.44 34.82
C ALA A 42 -31.91 -4.59 35.30
N ARG A 43 -31.37 -5.51 36.11
CA ARG A 43 -32.12 -6.62 36.70
C ARG A 43 -33.12 -6.15 37.76
N GLU A 44 -32.79 -5.11 38.52
CA GLU A 44 -33.66 -4.53 39.56
C GLU A 44 -34.87 -3.78 38.97
N GLY A 45 -34.72 -3.13 37.80
CA GLY A 45 -35.81 -2.43 37.12
C GLY A 45 -36.88 -3.34 36.51
N PHE A 46 -36.54 -4.59 36.19
CA PHE A 46 -37.47 -5.57 35.63
C PHE A 46 -38.26 -6.36 36.68
N ALA A 47 -37.79 -6.40 37.94
CA ALA A 47 -38.48 -7.08 39.04
C ALA A 47 -39.75 -6.35 39.52
N GLY A 48 -39.95 -5.08 39.14
CA GLY A 48 -41.06 -4.23 39.60
C GLY A 48 -42.31 -4.18 38.70
N SER A 49 -42.35 -4.92 37.58
CA SER A 49 -43.46 -4.85 36.60
C SER A 49 -44.25 -6.16 36.52
N PHE A 50 -45.59 -6.02 36.50
CA PHE A 50 -46.76 -6.88 36.16
C PHE A 50 -46.64 -8.42 35.93
N VAL A 51 -45.49 -9.07 36.08
CA VAL A 51 -45.22 -10.50 35.81
C VAL A 51 -45.05 -11.27 37.14
N GLY A 52 -45.62 -10.77 38.22
CA GLY A 52 -45.32 -11.22 39.59
C GLY A 52 -45.92 -12.55 40.06
N GLU A 53 -46.82 -13.19 39.29
CA GLU A 53 -47.59 -14.35 39.79
C GLU A 53 -47.19 -15.71 39.18
N GLY A 54 -46.11 -15.74 38.37
CA GLY A 54 -45.55 -16.96 37.78
C GLY A 54 -44.09 -17.26 38.17
N LEU A 55 -43.49 -16.44 39.03
CA LEU A 55 -42.04 -16.46 39.29
C LEU A 55 -41.56 -17.61 40.18
N ASP A 56 -42.35 -18.11 41.13
CA ASP A 56 -41.88 -19.18 42.03
C ASP A 56 -41.63 -20.51 41.28
N THR A 57 -42.38 -20.77 40.21
CA THR A 57 -42.19 -21.94 39.35
C THR A 57 -41.04 -21.75 38.36
N MET A 58 -40.77 -20.52 37.91
CA MET A 58 -39.63 -20.22 37.05
C MET A 58 -38.31 -20.12 37.83
N ALA A 59 -38.33 -19.63 39.06
CA ALA A 59 -37.14 -19.54 39.91
C ALA A 59 -36.59 -20.94 40.24
N GLN A 60 -37.47 -21.89 40.59
CA GLN A 60 -37.07 -23.28 40.80
C GLN A 60 -36.55 -23.93 39.51
N LEU A 61 -37.15 -23.62 38.35
CA LEU A 61 -36.68 -24.14 37.08
C LEU A 61 -35.33 -23.54 36.66
N VAL A 62 -35.09 -22.26 36.94
CA VAL A 62 -33.83 -21.57 36.65
C VAL A 62 -32.71 -22.03 37.60
N ASP A 63 -33.02 -22.28 38.87
CA ASP A 63 -32.05 -22.84 39.82
C ASP A 63 -31.73 -24.31 39.47
N ASP A 64 -32.72 -25.14 39.11
CA ASP A 64 -32.48 -26.53 38.69
C ASP A 64 -31.71 -26.61 37.35
N ILE A 65 -31.98 -25.69 36.41
CA ILE A 65 -31.22 -25.58 35.15
C ILE A 65 -29.83 -25.00 35.41
N GLY A 66 -29.71 -24.05 36.35
CA GLY A 66 -28.46 -23.43 36.78
C GLY A 66 -27.52 -24.45 37.42
N ASP A 67 -28.02 -25.26 38.35
CA ASP A 67 -27.25 -26.32 39.02
C ASP A 67 -26.88 -27.45 38.07
N ALA A 68 -27.77 -27.82 37.13
CA ALA A 68 -27.46 -28.79 36.08
C ALA A 68 -26.43 -28.25 35.07
N ALA A 69 -26.51 -26.95 34.74
CA ALA A 69 -25.57 -26.26 33.87
C ALA A 69 -24.21 -26.05 34.55
N GLU A 70 -24.18 -25.73 35.84
CA GLU A 70 -22.95 -25.54 36.63
C GLU A 70 -22.22 -26.88 36.84
N ALA A 71 -22.95 -27.95 37.15
CA ALA A 71 -22.38 -29.28 37.28
C ALA A 71 -21.86 -29.85 35.94
N THR A 72 -22.51 -29.51 34.81
CA THR A 72 -22.02 -29.89 33.48
C THR A 72 -20.84 -29.01 33.05
N THR A 73 -20.91 -27.70 33.19
CA THR A 73 -19.81 -26.78 32.82
C THR A 73 -18.55 -27.04 33.65
N ARG A 74 -18.66 -27.26 34.96
CA ARG A 74 -17.50 -27.56 35.83
C ARG A 74 -16.83 -28.89 35.46
N ARG A 75 -17.61 -29.94 35.19
CA ARG A 75 -17.07 -31.21 34.65
C ARG A 75 -16.43 -31.03 33.28
N THR A 76 -17.01 -30.21 32.42
CA THR A 76 -16.45 -29.95 31.08
C THR A 76 -15.14 -29.17 31.19
N ALA A 77 -15.06 -28.17 32.07
CA ALA A 77 -13.85 -27.40 32.35
C ALA A 77 -12.74 -28.26 32.97
N GLU A 78 -13.07 -29.14 33.94
CA GLU A 78 -12.12 -30.07 34.54
C GLU A 78 -11.59 -31.10 33.52
N LEU A 79 -12.43 -31.56 32.60
CA LEU A 79 -12.03 -32.45 31.51
C LEU A 79 -11.13 -31.76 30.48
N ILE A 80 -11.42 -30.51 30.13
CA ILE A 80 -10.58 -29.71 29.23
C ILE A 80 -9.24 -29.41 29.91
N TYR A 81 -9.24 -28.98 31.17
CA TYR A 81 -8.03 -28.66 31.94
C TYR A 81 -7.11 -29.88 32.12
N SER A 82 -7.69 -31.05 32.45
CA SER A 82 -6.91 -32.28 32.57
C SER A 82 -6.40 -32.82 31.23
N SER A 83 -7.13 -32.61 30.12
CA SER A 83 -6.62 -32.88 28.77
C SER A 83 -5.47 -31.95 28.40
N ILE A 84 -5.52 -30.68 28.83
CA ILE A 84 -4.49 -29.68 28.55
C ILE A 84 -3.16 -30.05 29.19
N LEU A 85 -3.18 -30.41 30.48
CA LEU A 85 -1.97 -30.77 31.21
C LEU A 85 -1.39 -32.14 30.83
N ARG A 86 -2.21 -33.07 30.33
CA ARG A 86 -1.77 -34.44 30.01
C ARG A 86 -0.97 -34.52 28.71
N SER A 87 -1.20 -33.62 27.76
CA SER A 87 -0.48 -33.61 26.48
C SER A 87 -0.29 -32.18 25.95
N PRO A 88 0.65 -31.39 26.52
CA PRO A 88 0.88 -30.02 26.09
C PRO A 88 1.27 -29.91 24.61
N ALA A 89 2.02 -30.90 24.09
CA ALA A 89 2.41 -30.96 22.68
C ALA A 89 1.21 -31.03 21.71
N ALA A 90 0.13 -31.74 22.08
CA ALA A 90 -1.05 -31.87 21.21
C ALA A 90 -1.77 -30.52 21.04
N ILE A 91 -1.79 -29.69 22.08
CA ILE A 91 -2.42 -28.36 22.03
C ILE A 91 -1.61 -27.39 21.23
N VAL A 92 -0.29 -27.39 21.38
CA VAL A 92 0.59 -26.56 20.56
C VAL A 92 0.39 -26.90 19.07
N ILE A 93 0.24 -28.18 18.73
CA ILE A 93 -0.05 -28.61 17.35
C ILE A 93 -1.42 -28.10 16.89
N VAL A 94 -2.47 -28.21 17.71
CA VAL A 94 -3.81 -27.69 17.37
C VAL A 94 -3.79 -26.17 17.19
N LEU A 95 -3.14 -25.44 18.09
CA LEU A 95 -2.95 -24.00 17.98
C LEU A 95 -2.21 -23.63 16.70
N LEU A 96 -1.12 -24.33 16.37
CA LEU A 96 -0.38 -24.10 15.13
C LEU A 96 -1.25 -24.34 13.89
N ILE A 97 -2.10 -25.38 13.90
CA ILE A 97 -3.03 -25.66 12.81
C ILE A 97 -4.06 -24.53 12.66
N VAL A 98 -4.66 -24.07 13.77
CA VAL A 98 -5.64 -22.98 13.78
C VAL A 98 -5.00 -21.66 13.32
N THR A 99 -3.82 -21.33 13.85
CA THR A 99 -3.06 -20.14 13.45
C THR A 99 -2.68 -20.20 11.98
N THR A 100 -2.30 -21.37 11.45
CA THR A 100 -2.00 -21.52 10.01
C THR A 100 -3.25 -21.39 9.16
N ALA A 101 -4.39 -21.91 9.61
CA ALA A 101 -5.65 -21.79 8.88
C ALA A 101 -6.10 -20.33 8.77
N ILE A 102 -6.13 -19.60 9.88
CA ILE A 102 -6.50 -18.18 9.90
C ILE A 102 -5.43 -17.31 9.24
N GLY A 103 -4.16 -17.63 9.46
CA GLY A 103 -3.02 -16.87 8.94
C GLY A 103 -2.90 -16.88 7.42
N ARG A 104 -3.39 -17.93 6.75
CA ARG A 104 -3.45 -17.97 5.28
C ARG A 104 -4.37 -16.90 4.72
N ASP A 105 -5.56 -16.79 5.28
CA ASP A 105 -6.52 -15.77 4.86
C ASP A 105 -6.01 -14.37 5.25
N ALA A 106 -5.40 -14.23 6.44
CA ALA A 106 -4.75 -13.00 6.92
C ALA A 106 -3.70 -12.43 5.95
N MET A 107 -2.87 -13.29 5.35
CA MET A 107 -1.83 -12.86 4.39
C MET A 107 -2.43 -12.33 3.07
N GLU A 108 -3.65 -12.74 2.72
CA GLU A 108 -4.33 -12.26 1.51
C GLU A 108 -5.00 -10.89 1.73
N PHE A 109 -5.32 -10.52 2.98
CA PHE A 109 -5.93 -9.22 3.29
C PHE A 109 -5.01 -8.04 2.98
N GLU A 110 -3.69 -8.17 3.10
CA GLU A 110 -2.75 -7.08 2.78
C GLU A 110 -2.92 -6.61 1.33
N HIS A 111 -3.19 -7.54 0.40
CA HIS A 111 -3.40 -7.23 -1.02
C HIS A 111 -4.81 -6.73 -1.35
N GLN A 112 -5.74 -6.78 -0.38
CA GLN A 112 -7.12 -6.32 -0.54
C GLN A 112 -7.37 -4.97 0.14
N ILE A 113 -6.39 -4.38 0.82
CA ILE A 113 -6.50 -3.01 1.31
C ILE A 113 -6.38 -2.07 0.11
N ASN A 114 -7.52 -1.80 -0.51
CA ASN A 114 -7.60 -0.79 -1.54
C ASN A 114 -7.52 0.59 -0.86
N GLY A 115 -6.39 1.28 -1.02
CA GLY A 115 -6.11 2.59 -0.43
C GLY A 115 -6.84 3.74 -1.13
N ASP A 116 -8.01 3.48 -1.72
CA ASP A 116 -8.80 4.49 -2.38
C ASP A 116 -9.40 5.46 -1.35
N VAL A 117 -9.43 6.75 -1.69
CA VAL A 117 -9.97 7.84 -0.86
C VAL A 117 -11.45 7.61 -0.49
N GLU A 118 -12.14 6.73 -1.24
CA GLU A 118 -13.52 6.32 -1.03
C GLU A 118 -13.79 5.70 0.35
N ILE A 119 -12.80 5.10 1.00
CA ILE A 119 -12.96 4.57 2.37
C ILE A 119 -13.20 5.68 3.42
N TYR A 120 -12.82 6.92 3.09
CA TYR A 120 -13.06 8.09 3.94
C TYR A 120 -14.34 8.84 3.57
N LEU A 121 -15.01 8.45 2.48
CA LEU A 121 -16.27 9.06 2.07
C LEU A 121 -17.45 8.31 2.72
N PRO A 122 -18.46 9.01 3.26
CA PRO A 122 -19.65 8.35 3.76
C PRO A 122 -20.38 7.62 2.64
N ASP A 123 -20.77 6.38 2.89
CA ASP A 123 -21.48 5.52 1.93
C ASP A 123 -22.72 6.22 1.38
N GLY A 124 -22.85 6.26 0.05
CA GLY A 124 -24.04 6.78 -0.63
C GLY A 124 -24.06 8.29 -0.93
N ALA A 125 -22.94 9.00 -0.79
CA ALA A 125 -22.85 10.38 -1.25
C ALA A 125 -22.86 10.47 -2.79
N ASP A 126 -23.62 11.41 -3.35
CA ASP A 126 -23.71 11.68 -4.80
C ASP A 126 -22.32 11.98 -5.42
N SER A 127 -21.42 12.54 -4.62
CA SER A 127 -20.01 12.77 -4.98
C SER A 127 -19.22 11.50 -5.25
N THR A 128 -19.52 10.39 -4.57
CA THR A 128 -18.81 9.11 -4.76
C THR A 128 -19.19 8.48 -6.10
N VAL A 129 -20.47 8.55 -6.47
CA VAL A 129 -20.97 8.04 -7.76
C VAL A 129 -20.39 8.85 -8.93
N LEU A 130 -20.30 10.17 -8.79
CA LEU A 130 -19.68 11.03 -9.80
C LEU A 130 -18.18 10.76 -9.96
N LEU A 131 -17.45 10.54 -8.86
CA LEU A 131 -16.01 10.22 -8.91
C LEU A 131 -15.77 8.85 -9.57
N GLN A 132 -16.61 7.85 -9.30
CA GLN A 132 -16.54 6.56 -9.99
C GLN A 132 -16.81 6.69 -11.50
N GLN A 133 -17.82 7.47 -11.90
CA GLN A 133 -18.11 7.72 -13.33
C GLN A 133 -16.96 8.44 -14.05
N VAL A 134 -16.30 9.38 -13.38
CA VAL A 134 -15.12 10.06 -13.95
C VAL A 134 -13.94 9.10 -14.05
N ARG A 135 -13.70 8.26 -13.05
CA ARG A 135 -12.61 7.25 -13.05
C ARG A 135 -12.81 6.16 -14.11
N GLU A 136 -14.04 5.80 -14.44
CA GLU A 136 -14.32 4.91 -15.58
C GLU A 136 -13.91 5.51 -16.93
N GLN A 137 -13.93 6.85 -17.06
CA GLN A 137 -13.66 7.55 -18.32
C GLN A 137 -12.26 8.20 -18.38
N TRP A 138 -11.62 8.44 -17.24
CA TRP A 138 -10.36 9.17 -17.12
C TRP A 138 -9.43 8.49 -16.10
N SER A 139 -8.15 8.39 -16.43
CA SER A 139 -7.13 7.96 -15.45
C SER A 139 -6.99 9.06 -14.38
N THR A 140 -7.41 8.75 -13.16
CA THR A 140 -7.36 9.68 -12.01
C THR A 140 -6.08 9.57 -11.20
N ASP A 141 -5.31 8.51 -11.44
CA ASP A 141 -4.20 8.14 -10.58
C ASP A 141 -2.91 8.73 -11.14
N ILE A 142 -2.26 9.60 -10.35
CA ILE A 142 -1.08 10.35 -10.77
C ILE A 142 0.08 9.99 -9.84
N PHE A 143 1.22 9.63 -10.43
CA PHE A 143 2.49 9.46 -9.73
C PHE A 143 3.41 10.64 -10.05
N ILE A 144 4.00 11.26 -9.02
CA ILE A 144 4.92 12.41 -9.18
C ILE A 144 6.29 12.01 -8.62
N LEU A 145 7.31 12.06 -9.47
CA LEU A 145 8.69 11.82 -9.11
C LEU A 145 9.47 13.14 -9.10
N TYR A 146 10.01 13.51 -7.95
CA TYR A 146 10.87 14.69 -7.82
C TYR A 146 12.33 14.30 -8.03
N VAL A 147 12.97 14.86 -9.06
CA VAL A 147 14.39 14.70 -9.32
C VAL A 147 15.11 16.00 -8.95
N GLN A 148 16.09 15.90 -8.06
CA GLN A 148 16.97 17.00 -7.71
C GLN A 148 18.39 16.67 -8.17
N THR A 149 19.06 17.65 -8.77
CA THR A 149 20.48 17.57 -9.13
C THR A 149 21.31 18.35 -8.13
N ASP A 150 22.59 18.02 -8.02
CA ASP A 150 23.49 18.54 -6.97
C ASP A 150 23.74 20.06 -7.09
N ASN A 151 23.45 20.67 -8.25
CA ASN A 151 23.50 22.12 -8.42
C ASN A 151 22.47 22.87 -7.55
N ALA A 152 21.38 22.21 -7.16
CA ALA A 152 20.28 22.77 -6.38
C ALA A 152 20.50 22.62 -4.85
N ILE A 153 21.61 22.02 -4.42
CA ILE A 153 21.98 21.92 -3.00
C ILE A 153 22.27 23.32 -2.46
N ASP A 154 21.76 23.68 -1.28
CA ASP A 154 21.92 25.03 -0.70
C ASP A 154 23.36 25.31 -0.24
N ASP A 155 23.99 24.32 0.41
CA ASP A 155 25.36 24.38 0.89
C ASP A 155 26.37 24.46 -0.28
N PRO A 156 27.10 25.58 -0.44
CA PRO A 156 28.07 25.73 -1.52
C PRO A 156 29.23 24.73 -1.49
N SER A 157 29.52 24.13 -0.33
CA SER A 157 30.64 23.18 -0.18
C SER A 157 30.32 21.79 -0.73
N HIS A 158 29.04 21.47 -0.87
CA HIS A 158 28.54 20.19 -1.39
C HIS A 158 27.81 20.35 -2.74
N ARG A 159 27.74 21.57 -3.28
CA ARG A 159 27.04 21.86 -4.53
C ARG A 159 27.81 21.31 -5.74
N GLY A 160 27.15 20.45 -6.51
CA GLY A 160 27.66 19.93 -7.78
C GLY A 160 27.54 20.93 -8.93
N THR A 161 27.95 20.51 -10.12
CA THR A 161 27.88 21.33 -11.36
C THR A 161 26.85 20.83 -12.36
N GLU A 162 26.28 19.66 -12.09
CA GLU A 162 25.36 18.93 -12.95
C GLU A 162 24.00 19.65 -12.98
N ASN A 163 23.52 19.96 -14.18
CA ASN A 163 22.20 20.55 -14.38
C ASN A 163 21.17 19.45 -14.71
N ILE A 164 19.89 19.69 -14.43
CA ILE A 164 18.77 18.81 -14.80
C ILE A 164 18.68 18.61 -16.33
N THR A 165 19.22 19.57 -17.09
CA THR A 165 19.29 19.54 -18.56
C THR A 165 20.58 18.92 -19.10
N SER A 166 21.46 18.42 -18.23
CA SER A 166 22.65 17.67 -18.65
C SER A 166 22.23 16.39 -19.37
N VAL A 167 22.92 16.06 -20.46
CA VAL A 167 22.70 14.83 -21.23
C VAL A 167 22.73 13.58 -20.34
N GLU A 168 23.64 13.52 -19.38
CA GLU A 168 23.80 12.38 -18.48
C GLU A 168 22.56 12.20 -17.59
N ILE A 169 22.04 13.31 -17.05
CA ILE A 169 20.86 13.29 -16.18
C ILE A 169 19.60 12.97 -16.99
N LEU A 170 19.45 13.57 -18.17
CA LEU A 170 18.33 13.29 -19.05
C LEU A 170 18.33 11.83 -19.54
N LYS A 171 19.50 11.21 -19.75
CA LYS A 171 19.61 9.78 -20.06
C LYS A 171 19.12 8.91 -18.91
N GLN A 172 19.46 9.24 -17.67
CA GLN A 172 18.99 8.49 -16.50
C GLN A 172 17.46 8.61 -16.33
N ILE A 173 16.91 9.81 -16.51
CA ILE A 173 15.45 10.02 -16.48
C ILE A 173 14.80 9.25 -17.64
N SER A 174 15.37 9.32 -18.83
CA SER A 174 14.87 8.59 -20.01
C SER A 174 14.85 7.08 -19.81
N TRP A 175 15.90 6.54 -19.19
CA TRP A 175 16.00 5.13 -18.85
C TRP A 175 14.91 4.70 -17.86
N LEU A 176 14.59 5.53 -16.86
CA LEU A 176 13.49 5.24 -15.95
C LEU A 176 12.14 5.24 -16.68
N GLU A 177 11.90 6.23 -17.55
CA GLU A 177 10.64 6.31 -18.30
C GLU A 177 10.45 5.18 -19.31
N GLY A 178 11.53 4.75 -19.97
CA GLY A 178 11.46 3.93 -21.17
C GLY A 178 11.74 4.75 -22.43
N ASP A 179 12.65 4.23 -23.23
CA ASP A 179 13.06 4.70 -24.54
C ASP A 179 13.46 3.53 -25.46
N ASP A 180 13.85 3.82 -26.69
CA ASP A 180 14.18 2.75 -27.66
C ASP A 180 15.43 1.94 -27.27
N GLN A 181 16.27 2.42 -26.34
CA GLN A 181 17.48 1.71 -25.91
C GLN A 181 17.19 0.65 -24.86
N ASN A 182 16.10 0.80 -24.10
CA ASN A 182 15.73 -0.15 -23.04
C ASN A 182 14.38 -0.84 -23.24
N ARG A 183 13.64 -0.50 -24.28
CA ARG A 183 12.39 -1.18 -24.65
C ARG A 183 12.61 -2.70 -24.80
N GLY A 184 11.84 -3.48 -24.06
CA GLY A 184 11.78 -4.94 -24.21
C GLY A 184 12.91 -5.72 -23.53
N ILE A 185 13.74 -5.08 -22.69
CA ILE A 185 14.75 -5.77 -21.87
C ILE A 185 14.08 -6.66 -20.79
N GLY A 186 12.82 -6.39 -20.44
CA GLY A 186 11.99 -7.22 -19.58
C GLY A 186 12.08 -6.83 -18.10
N GLY A 187 11.01 -7.14 -17.36
CA GLY A 187 10.88 -6.76 -15.94
C GLY A 187 11.00 -5.25 -15.74
N TYR A 188 11.68 -4.84 -14.67
CA TYR A 188 11.90 -3.43 -14.32
C TYR A 188 12.89 -2.68 -15.22
N GLN A 189 13.50 -3.36 -16.20
CA GLN A 189 14.50 -2.75 -17.08
C GLN A 189 13.90 -2.15 -18.34
N SER A 190 12.63 -2.44 -18.66
CA SER A 190 11.96 -1.91 -19.84
C SER A 190 11.59 -0.42 -19.74
N GLY A 191 11.69 0.17 -18.56
CA GLY A 191 11.12 1.49 -18.24
C GLY A 191 9.65 1.42 -17.84
N LEU A 192 9.13 2.54 -17.33
CA LEU A 192 7.77 2.67 -16.81
C LEU A 192 6.70 2.59 -17.90
N ASP A 193 6.90 3.30 -19.01
CA ASP A 193 6.01 3.36 -20.17
C ASP A 193 6.79 2.82 -21.37
N TYR A 194 7.02 1.51 -21.36
CA TYR A 194 7.77 0.87 -22.44
C TYR A 194 6.92 0.71 -23.69
N ASN A 195 5.57 0.73 -23.57
CA ASN A 195 4.66 0.58 -24.68
C ASN A 195 3.67 1.73 -24.86
N LYS A 196 4.20 2.86 -25.29
CA LYS A 196 3.52 4.16 -25.46
C LYS A 196 2.21 4.18 -26.26
N GLU A 197 1.95 3.16 -27.09
CA GLU A 197 0.78 3.12 -27.98
C GLU A 197 -0.42 2.36 -27.38
N ASP A 198 -0.25 1.68 -26.24
CA ASP A 198 -1.29 0.82 -25.65
C ASP A 198 -2.21 1.52 -24.66
N ARG A 199 -1.96 2.80 -24.36
CA ARG A 199 -2.69 3.60 -23.38
C ARG A 199 -2.75 2.94 -21.98
N GLY A 200 -1.64 2.34 -21.56
CA GLY A 200 -1.52 1.65 -20.27
C GLY A 200 -2.07 0.23 -20.28
N GLY A 201 -2.28 -0.37 -21.47
CA GLY A 201 -2.83 -1.71 -21.60
C GLY A 201 -1.88 -2.81 -21.12
N ILE A 202 -0.56 -2.63 -21.28
CA ILE A 202 0.43 -3.63 -20.89
C ILE A 202 1.26 -3.18 -19.67
N ASP A 203 1.57 -1.89 -19.54
CA ASP A 203 2.38 -1.35 -18.43
C ASP A 203 1.58 -0.55 -17.38
N GLY A 204 0.29 -0.27 -17.63
CA GLY A 204 -0.54 0.51 -16.72
C GLY A 204 -0.29 2.02 -16.76
N VAL A 205 0.57 2.51 -17.68
CA VAL A 205 0.90 3.94 -17.80
C VAL A 205 0.27 4.52 -19.05
N VAL A 206 -0.63 5.50 -18.88
CA VAL A 206 -1.32 6.13 -20.02
C VAL A 206 -0.45 7.18 -20.70
N TRP A 207 0.32 7.95 -19.93
CA TRP A 207 1.24 8.97 -20.41
C TRP A 207 2.28 9.32 -19.33
N VAL A 208 3.43 9.82 -19.77
CA VAL A 208 4.48 10.36 -18.90
C VAL A 208 4.86 11.76 -19.38
N LEU A 209 5.12 12.67 -18.45
CA LEU A 209 5.59 14.02 -18.75
C LEU A 209 6.86 14.32 -17.96
N SER A 210 7.97 14.52 -18.68
CA SER A 210 9.24 14.94 -18.10
C SER A 210 10.06 15.80 -19.07
N PRO A 211 11.14 16.44 -18.60
CA PRO A 211 12.10 17.09 -19.49
C PRO A 211 12.72 16.11 -20.51
N ALA A 212 12.98 14.86 -20.13
CA ALA A 212 13.54 13.85 -21.03
C ALA A 212 12.56 13.50 -22.16
N GLN A 213 11.27 13.37 -21.85
CA GLN A 213 10.21 13.16 -22.84
C GLN A 213 10.20 14.28 -23.89
N ILE A 214 10.28 15.54 -23.48
CA ILE A 214 10.30 16.70 -24.40
C ILE A 214 11.50 16.61 -25.35
N ILE A 215 12.69 16.28 -24.81
CA ILE A 215 13.91 16.16 -25.61
C ILE A 215 13.85 14.98 -26.58
N LYS A 216 13.32 13.82 -26.15
CA LYS A 216 13.12 12.64 -27.01
C LYS A 216 12.15 12.91 -28.16
N GLU A 217 11.03 13.56 -27.87
CA GLU A 217 10.04 13.95 -28.89
C GLU A 217 10.62 14.98 -29.86
N ALA A 218 11.33 16.00 -29.36
CA ALA A 218 12.00 16.97 -30.21
C ALA A 218 13.07 16.33 -31.11
N ASN A 219 13.86 15.42 -30.55
CA ASN A 219 14.89 14.69 -31.29
C ASN A 219 14.28 13.83 -32.42
N SER A 220 13.31 12.97 -32.08
CA SER A 220 12.70 12.02 -33.01
C SER A 220 11.75 12.66 -34.03
N SER A 221 11.25 13.87 -33.77
CA SER A 221 10.28 14.57 -34.64
C SER A 221 10.76 14.73 -36.08
N SER A 222 12.04 15.08 -36.27
CA SER A 222 12.62 15.31 -37.59
C SER A 222 12.66 14.04 -38.45
N TYR A 223 13.04 12.91 -37.84
CA TYR A 223 13.03 11.60 -38.49
C TYR A 223 11.59 11.18 -38.83
N ARG A 224 10.67 11.25 -37.86
CA ARG A 224 9.26 10.88 -38.05
C ARG A 224 8.60 11.69 -39.17
N PHE A 225 8.88 12.99 -39.24
CA PHE A 225 8.36 13.85 -40.30
C PHE A 225 8.91 13.48 -41.68
N ASN A 226 10.22 13.29 -41.80
CA ASN A 226 10.85 12.94 -43.08
C ASN A 226 10.40 11.55 -43.57
N CYS A 227 10.30 10.58 -42.66
CA CYS A 227 9.81 9.24 -42.97
C CYS A 227 8.34 9.27 -43.41
N ALA A 228 7.49 10.04 -42.74
CA ALA A 228 6.09 10.22 -43.16
C ALA A 228 5.98 10.91 -44.54
N MET A 229 6.84 11.90 -44.82
CA MET A 229 6.89 12.56 -46.13
C MET A 229 7.35 11.59 -47.23
N GLU A 230 8.37 10.77 -46.97
CA GLU A 230 8.85 9.74 -47.90
C GLU A 230 7.76 8.72 -48.23
N LYS A 231 7.02 8.26 -47.22
CA LYS A 231 5.94 7.27 -47.35
C LYS A 231 4.67 7.80 -48.02
N HIS A 232 4.32 9.07 -47.78
CA HIS A 232 2.99 9.58 -48.16
C HIS A 232 2.99 10.72 -49.20
N ALA A 233 4.10 11.44 -49.38
CA ALA A 233 4.14 12.61 -50.27
C ALA A 233 4.62 12.31 -51.70
N LEU A 234 5.28 11.16 -51.92
CA LEU A 234 5.82 10.78 -53.24
C LEU A 234 5.03 9.62 -53.85
N PRO A 235 4.54 9.72 -55.11
CA PRO A 235 3.75 8.68 -55.77
C PRO A 235 4.52 7.39 -56.11
N THR A 236 5.81 7.31 -55.74
CA THR A 236 6.68 6.11 -55.87
C THR A 236 7.08 5.53 -54.51
N GLY A 237 6.56 6.06 -53.41
CA GLY A 237 6.91 5.69 -52.03
C GLY A 237 6.22 4.42 -51.56
N ASP A 238 6.48 3.27 -52.21
CA ASP A 238 6.08 1.95 -51.68
C ASP A 238 7.16 1.35 -50.76
N GLY A 239 8.18 2.12 -50.39
CA GLY A 239 9.24 1.70 -49.48
C GLY A 239 8.83 1.87 -48.02
N GLU A 240 8.50 0.77 -47.35
CA GLU A 240 8.24 0.74 -45.90
C GLU A 240 9.48 1.09 -45.04
N ASP A 241 10.68 1.07 -45.63
CA ASP A 241 11.96 1.12 -44.91
C ASP A 241 12.59 2.53 -44.77
N CYS A 242 11.87 3.61 -45.11
CA CYS A 242 12.30 5.01 -44.89
C CYS A 242 13.81 5.25 -45.13
N LEU A 243 14.32 4.81 -46.29
CA LEU A 243 15.75 4.62 -46.57
C LEU A 243 16.55 5.92 -46.61
N VAL A 244 15.91 7.03 -46.98
CA VAL A 244 16.55 8.35 -46.97
C VAL A 244 16.52 8.93 -45.56
N SER A 245 15.44 8.68 -44.84
CA SER A 245 15.22 9.20 -43.49
C SER A 245 16.09 8.49 -42.44
N SER A 246 16.44 7.22 -42.63
CA SER A 246 17.38 6.47 -41.76
C SER A 246 18.83 6.97 -41.82
N LEU A 247 19.17 7.83 -42.78
CA LEU A 247 20.44 8.57 -42.77
C LEU A 247 20.44 9.74 -41.76
N ASN A 248 19.30 10.03 -41.14
CA ASN A 248 19.17 11.07 -40.13
C ASN A 248 19.80 10.59 -38.82
N PRO A 249 20.77 11.32 -38.24
CA PRO A 249 21.34 11.00 -36.92
C PRO A 249 20.34 11.11 -35.75
N PHE A 250 19.10 11.54 -36.03
CA PHE A 250 18.01 11.70 -35.07
C PHE A 250 16.96 10.58 -35.18
N GLU A 251 17.36 9.43 -35.70
CA GLU A 251 16.54 8.22 -35.71
C GLU A 251 16.34 7.67 -34.29
N GLY A 252 15.12 7.22 -34.01
CA GLY A 252 14.74 6.61 -32.74
C GLY A 252 14.20 7.58 -31.69
N TYR A 253 13.44 7.01 -30.76
CA TYR A 253 12.89 7.65 -29.59
C TYR A 253 13.87 7.53 -28.41
N SER A 254 14.91 8.35 -28.40
CA SER A 254 15.94 8.35 -27.36
C SER A 254 16.61 9.72 -27.20
N ILE A 255 17.32 9.91 -26.08
CA ILE A 255 18.10 11.13 -25.84
C ILE A 255 19.25 11.22 -26.85
N PRO A 256 19.54 12.41 -27.42
CA PRO A 256 20.70 12.68 -28.24
C PRO A 256 21.98 11.95 -27.80
N GLU A 257 22.61 11.23 -28.74
CA GLU A 257 23.89 10.55 -28.54
C GLU A 257 25.02 11.15 -29.39
N GLY A 258 26.25 10.78 -29.03
CA GLY A 258 27.47 11.15 -29.75
C GLY A 258 28.05 12.51 -29.35
N GLU A 259 29.11 12.91 -30.05
CA GLU A 259 29.69 14.25 -29.93
C GLU A 259 28.64 15.29 -30.36
N GLY A 260 28.45 16.35 -29.56
CA GLY A 260 27.43 17.37 -29.83
C GLY A 260 26.08 17.12 -29.15
N ALA A 261 25.91 16.04 -28.37
CA ALA A 261 24.64 15.72 -27.73
C ALA A 261 24.16 16.82 -26.76
N GLN A 262 25.06 17.38 -25.96
CA GLN A 262 24.73 18.47 -25.04
C GLN A 262 24.33 19.72 -25.83
N GLU A 263 25.09 20.11 -26.84
CA GLU A 263 24.79 21.28 -27.68
C GLU A 263 23.45 21.13 -28.40
N ARG A 264 23.04 19.90 -28.73
CA ARG A 264 21.72 19.63 -29.30
C ARG A 264 20.61 19.84 -28.29
N ILE A 265 20.79 19.35 -27.06
CA ILE A 265 19.85 19.55 -25.95
C ILE A 265 19.73 21.04 -25.64
N ASP A 266 20.84 21.76 -25.59
CA ASP A 266 20.89 23.20 -25.31
C ASP A 266 20.18 24.04 -26.39
N ARG A 267 19.94 23.51 -27.59
CA ARG A 267 19.10 24.19 -28.61
C ARG A 267 17.60 24.03 -28.36
N PHE A 268 17.20 23.06 -27.54
CA PHE A 268 15.81 22.81 -27.20
C PHE A 268 15.38 23.49 -25.89
N VAL A 269 16.34 23.97 -25.08
CA VAL A 269 16.13 24.58 -23.76
C VAL A 269 16.34 26.10 -23.80
#